data_AF-A0A5N5T4D5-F1
#
_entry.id   AF-A0A5N5T4D5-F1
#
_cell.length_a   1.000
_cell.length_b   1.000
_cell.length_c   1.000
_cell.angle_alpha   90.00
_cell.angle_beta   90.00
_cell.angle_gamma   90.00
#
_symmetry.space_group_name_H-M   'P 1'
#
loop_
_entity.id
_entity.type
_entity.pdbx_description
1 polymer ?
#
loop_
_entity_poly.entity_id
_entity_poly.type
_entity_poly.pdbx_seq_one_letter_code
_entity_poly.pdbx_strand_id
1 'polypeptide(L)'
;MWEFNVVTNFNWKSDTDAGSKGKLSHRFQHKYTNASTYNISVEISNRVSSETKIIEAFVVWELIVNRIYVSHSETFDTNQSVFSSNKILYFRTDLMSGEPDLFHLQIDGYNQTSSTLPMFYTIKSVRDYVEV
;
A
#
# COMPACT_ATOMS: atom_id res chain seq x y z
N MET A 1 -12.29 -3.81 -12.87
CA MET A 1 -12.90 -2.49 -13.09
C MET A 1 -14.29 -2.53 -12.47
N TRP A 2 -14.53 -1.81 -11.37
CA TRP A 2 -15.92 -1.41 -11.06
C TRP A 2 -16.22 -0.21 -11.95
N GLU A 3 -16.77 -0.52 -13.13
CA GLU A 3 -17.44 0.43 -14.00
C GLU A 3 -18.96 0.43 -13.74
N PHE A 4 -19.38 0.01 -12.55
CA PHE A 4 -20.79 -0.14 -12.22
C PHE A 4 -21.16 0.68 -11.00
N ASN A 5 -21.83 1.81 -11.25
CA ASN A 5 -22.71 2.51 -10.29
C ASN A 5 -23.96 1.67 -9.96
N VAL A 6 -23.82 0.35 -9.81
CA VAL A 6 -24.97 -0.52 -9.53
C VAL A 6 -25.10 -0.60 -8.02
N VAL A 7 -25.96 0.27 -7.49
CA VAL A 7 -26.54 0.08 -6.16
C VAL A 7 -27.07 -1.34 -6.11
N THR A 8 -26.45 -2.18 -5.28
CA THR A 8 -26.98 -3.53 -5.09
C THR A 8 -28.10 -3.41 -4.07
N ASN A 9 -29.34 -3.42 -4.56
CA ASN A 9 -30.51 -3.44 -3.71
C ASN A 9 -30.73 -4.87 -3.19
N PHE A 10 -30.87 -5.01 -1.88
CA PHE A 10 -31.20 -6.28 -1.24
C PHE A 10 -32.54 -6.15 -0.53
N ASN A 11 -33.34 -7.20 -0.60
CA ASN A 11 -34.61 -7.26 0.11
C ASN A 11 -34.52 -8.32 1.21
N TRP A 12 -34.31 -7.87 2.45
CA TRP A 12 -34.23 -8.75 3.63
C TRP A 12 -35.59 -9.12 4.21
N LYS A 13 -36.70 -8.74 3.55
CA LYS A 13 -38.06 -8.99 4.04
C LYS A 13 -38.39 -10.49 4.14
N SER A 14 -37.72 -11.34 3.36
CA SER A 14 -37.88 -12.80 3.45
C SER A 14 -37.16 -13.43 4.64
N ASP A 15 -36.24 -12.71 5.28
CA ASP A 15 -35.29 -13.31 6.21
C ASP A 15 -35.74 -13.17 7.67
N THR A 16 -36.81 -12.40 7.91
CA THR A 16 -37.41 -12.19 9.23
C THR A 16 -38.93 -12.00 9.13
N ASP A 17 -39.67 -12.58 10.07
CA ASP A 17 -41.12 -12.36 10.20
C ASP A 17 -41.41 -11.02 10.88
N ALA A 18 -42.62 -10.48 10.65
CA ALA A 18 -43.07 -9.25 11.29
C ALA A 18 -43.03 -9.36 12.82
N GLY A 19 -42.37 -8.40 13.49
CA GLY A 19 -42.22 -8.38 14.94
C GLY A 19 -41.07 -9.23 15.50
N SER A 20 -40.29 -9.89 14.63
CA SER A 20 -39.08 -10.62 15.02
C SER A 20 -38.09 -9.71 15.73
N LYS A 21 -37.45 -10.23 16.78
CA LYS A 21 -36.38 -9.56 17.53
C LYS A 21 -35.12 -10.40 17.44
N GLY A 22 -33.97 -9.74 17.38
CA GLY A 22 -32.67 -10.42 17.32
C GLY A 22 -31.70 -9.73 16.38
N LYS A 23 -30.55 -10.35 16.17
CA LYS A 23 -29.52 -9.86 15.26
C LYS A 23 -29.66 -10.56 13.91
N LEU A 24 -29.92 -9.77 12.86
CA LEU A 24 -29.75 -10.20 11.47
C LEU A 24 -28.33 -9.80 11.02
N SER A 25 -27.66 -10.62 10.20
CA SER A 25 -26.31 -10.32 9.73
C SER A 25 -26.10 -10.83 8.32
N HIS A 26 -25.62 -9.96 7.44
CA HIS A 26 -25.20 -10.29 6.08
C HIS A 26 -23.76 -9.87 5.87
N ARG A 27 -23.05 -10.61 5.00
CA ARG A 27 -21.67 -10.31 4.62
C ARG A 27 -21.64 -9.89 3.16
N PHE A 28 -21.01 -8.75 2.91
CA PHE A 28 -20.73 -8.26 1.57
C PHE A 28 -19.23 -8.40 1.28
N GLN A 29 -18.90 -8.70 0.03
CA GLN A 29 -17.52 -8.80 -0.43
C GLN A 29 -17.36 -7.97 -1.70
N HIS A 30 -16.26 -7.23 -1.76
CA HIS A 30 -15.90 -6.40 -2.89
C HIS A 30 -14.38 -6.38 -3.03
N LYS A 31 -13.90 -6.25 -4.27
CA LYS A 31 -12.48 -6.11 -4.58
C LYS A 31 -12.27 -4.80 -5.34
N TYR A 32 -11.59 -3.87 -4.69
CA TYR A 32 -11.17 -2.61 -5.30
C TYR A 32 -10.10 -2.88 -6.35
N THR A 33 -10.18 -2.18 -7.47
CA THR A 33 -9.18 -2.30 -8.54
C THR A 33 -8.26 -1.12 -8.65
N ASN A 34 -8.54 0.00 -7.96
CA ASN A 34 -7.69 1.18 -7.93
C ASN A 34 -7.48 1.61 -6.47
N ALA A 35 -6.31 2.15 -6.17
CA ALA A 35 -6.08 2.84 -4.89
C ALA A 35 -6.83 4.18 -4.88
N SER A 36 -7.58 4.43 -3.81
CA SER A 36 -8.31 5.67 -3.55
C SER A 36 -8.94 5.61 -2.15
N THR A 37 -9.41 6.76 -1.68
CA THR A 37 -10.44 6.80 -0.62
C THR A 37 -11.81 6.55 -1.23
N TYR A 38 -12.61 5.70 -0.59
CA TYR A 38 -13.97 5.34 -1.00
C TYR A 38 -14.97 5.60 0.13
N ASN A 39 -16.13 6.17 -0.22
CA ASN A 39 -17.27 6.29 0.69
C ASN A 39 -18.24 5.14 0.45
N ILE A 40 -18.33 4.22 1.40
CA ILE A 40 -19.24 3.08 1.36
C ILE A 40 -20.53 3.49 2.08
N SER A 41 -21.63 3.61 1.34
CA SER A 41 -22.95 3.90 1.90
C SER A 41 -23.80 2.64 1.99
N VAL A 42 -24.36 2.37 3.16
CA VAL A 42 -25.34 1.30 3.39
C VAL A 42 -26.61 1.92 3.92
N GLU A 43 -27.69 1.76 3.16
CA GLU A 43 -29.04 2.15 3.55
C GLU A 43 -29.86 0.90 3.88
N ILE A 44 -30.56 0.93 5.01
CA ILE A 44 -31.52 -0.09 5.40
C ILE A 44 -32.87 0.59 5.58
N SER A 45 -33.87 0.18 4.80
CA SER A 45 -35.19 0.78 4.81
C SER A 45 -36.31 -0.24 4.90
N ASN A 46 -37.45 0.21 5.43
CA ASN A 46 -38.72 -0.48 5.41
C ASN A 46 -39.85 0.52 5.04
N ARG A 47 -41.11 0.10 5.05
CA ARG A 47 -42.25 0.96 4.68
C ARG A 47 -42.47 2.17 5.60
N VAL A 48 -41.86 2.19 6.77
CA VAL A 48 -42.08 3.17 7.85
C VAL A 48 -40.83 4.03 8.09
N SER A 49 -39.63 3.48 7.93
CA SER A 49 -38.37 4.15 8.27
C SER A 49 -37.21 3.73 7.35
N SER A 50 -36.19 4.58 7.26
CA SER A 50 -34.89 4.27 6.67
C SER A 50 -33.77 4.79 7.57
N GLU A 51 -32.62 4.13 7.52
CA GLU A 51 -31.38 4.56 8.18
C GLU A 51 -30.20 4.33 7.23
N THR A 52 -29.32 5.32 7.13
CA THR A 52 -28.11 5.25 6.30
C THR A 52 -26.85 5.38 7.14
N LYS A 53 -25.86 4.54 6.86
CA LYS A 53 -24.51 4.63 7.41
C LYS A 53 -23.49 4.74 6.30
N ILE A 54 -22.54 5.66 6.49
CA ILE A 54 -21.42 5.88 5.58
C ILE A 54 -20.14 5.49 6.32
N ILE A 55 -19.29 4.71 5.65
CA ILE A 55 -17.99 4.28 6.14
C ILE A 55 -16.95 4.69 5.09
N GLU A 56 -15.88 5.35 5.54
CA GLU A 56 -14.73 5.64 4.68
C GLU A 56 -13.77 4.45 4.67
N ALA A 57 -13.35 4.04 3.48
CA ALA A 57 -12.35 3.00 3.27
C ALA A 57 -11.16 3.56 2.49
N PHE A 58 -9.97 3.39 3.04
CA PHE A 58 -8.70 3.78 2.41
C PHE A 58 -8.10 2.55 1.74
N VAL A 59 -8.07 2.57 0.41
CA VAL A 59 -7.51 1.47 -0.40
C VAL A 59 -6.20 1.96 -0.99
N VAL A 60 -5.12 1.25 -0.70
CA VAL A 60 -3.78 1.53 -1.23
C VAL A 60 -3.32 0.37 -2.09
N TRP A 61 -2.41 0.67 -3.02
CA TRP A 61 -1.73 -0.36 -3.80
C TRP A 61 -0.80 -1.17 -2.90
N GLU A 62 -0.67 -2.46 -3.20
CA GLU A 62 0.37 -3.29 -2.61
C GLU A 62 1.74 -2.77 -3.05
N LEU A 63 2.64 -2.53 -2.11
CA LEU A 63 4.01 -2.11 -2.42
C LEU A 63 4.81 -3.31 -2.90
N ILE A 64 5.15 -3.33 -4.19
CA ILE A 64 5.93 -4.39 -4.82
C ILE A 64 7.25 -3.81 -5.28
N VAL A 65 8.33 -4.25 -4.62
CA VAL A 65 9.72 -3.93 -4.96
C VAL A 65 10.29 -5.07 -5.80
N ASN A 66 10.83 -4.75 -6.97
CA ASN A 66 11.51 -5.74 -7.81
C ASN A 66 12.96 -5.97 -7.35
N ARG A 67 13.71 -4.87 -7.21
CA ARG A 67 15.14 -4.91 -6.92
C ARG A 67 15.61 -3.61 -6.29
N ILE A 68 16.60 -3.72 -5.41
CA ILE A 68 17.38 -2.60 -4.88
C ILE A 68 18.72 -2.55 -5.61
N TYR A 69 19.15 -1.36 -6.00
CA TYR A 69 20.41 -1.09 -6.68
C TYR A 69 21.31 -0.23 -5.80
N VAL A 70 22.58 -0.56 -5.84
CA VAL A 70 23.66 0.24 -5.25
C VAL A 70 24.70 0.49 -6.33
N SER A 71 25.07 1.73 -6.56
CA SER A 71 26.02 2.10 -7.62
C SER A 71 26.82 3.34 -7.25
N HIS A 72 27.98 3.54 -7.88
CA HIS A 72 28.69 4.83 -7.87
C HIS A 72 28.18 5.84 -8.89
N SER A 73 27.20 5.46 -9.71
CA SER A 73 26.61 6.27 -10.76
C SER A 73 25.09 6.19 -10.76
N GLU A 74 24.45 7.26 -11.24
CA GLU A 74 23.00 7.30 -11.48
C GLU A 74 22.55 6.37 -12.61
N THR A 75 23.48 6.01 -13.50
CA THR A 75 23.32 4.90 -14.43
C THR A 75 23.65 3.62 -13.66
N PHE A 76 22.64 3.05 -12.99
CA PHE A 76 22.79 1.88 -12.13
C PHE A 76 23.26 0.66 -12.94
N ASP A 77 24.42 0.11 -12.58
CA ASP A 77 24.94 -1.15 -13.12
C ASP A 77 24.62 -2.28 -12.13
N THR A 78 23.99 -3.34 -12.63
CA THR A 78 23.30 -4.34 -11.80
C THR A 78 24.21 -5.39 -11.19
N ASN A 79 25.51 -5.35 -11.48
CA ASN A 79 26.46 -6.41 -11.10
C ASN A 79 27.62 -5.90 -10.21
N GLN A 80 27.45 -4.74 -9.55
CA GLN A 80 28.47 -4.22 -8.63
C GLN A 80 28.26 -4.75 -7.21
N SER A 81 29.20 -5.55 -6.74
CA SER A 81 29.29 -5.99 -5.33
C SER A 81 30.49 -5.37 -4.60
N VAL A 82 31.36 -4.65 -5.32
CA VAL A 82 32.57 -4.04 -4.76
C VAL A 82 32.54 -2.54 -5.03
N PHE A 83 32.66 -1.77 -3.95
CA PHE A 83 32.59 -0.31 -4.00
C PHE A 83 33.87 0.32 -3.44
N SER A 84 34.32 1.40 -4.07
CA SER A 84 35.49 2.14 -3.61
C SER A 84 35.12 3.06 -2.44
N SER A 85 35.97 3.11 -1.42
CA SER A 85 35.86 4.11 -0.35
C SER A 85 35.96 5.54 -0.90
N ASN A 86 35.41 6.50 -0.15
CA ASN A 86 35.40 7.94 -0.44
C ASN A 86 34.67 8.32 -1.73
N LYS A 87 33.83 7.42 -2.26
CA LYS A 87 32.88 7.72 -3.34
C LYS A 87 31.46 7.64 -2.81
N ILE A 88 30.57 8.41 -3.44
CA ILE A 88 29.14 8.36 -3.16
C ILE A 88 28.58 7.05 -3.72
N LEU A 89 27.71 6.43 -2.93
CA LEU A 89 26.83 5.34 -3.31
C LEU A 89 25.42 5.89 -3.47
N TYR A 90 24.81 5.51 -4.58
CA TYR A 90 23.43 5.79 -4.94
C TYR A 90 22.61 4.54 -4.64
N PHE A 91 21.55 4.67 -3.85
CA PHE A 91 20.61 3.61 -3.51
C PHE A 91 19.27 3.90 -4.17
N ARG A 92 18.80 2.96 -4.97
CA ARG A 92 17.50 3.05 -5.66
C ARG A 92 16.77 1.72 -5.57
N THR A 93 15.46 1.74 -5.70
CA THR A 93 14.68 0.54 -6.00
C THR A 93 13.82 0.76 -7.24
N ASP A 94 13.54 -0.33 -7.95
CA ASP A 94 12.49 -0.36 -8.95
C ASP A 94 11.18 -0.78 -8.29
N LEU A 95 10.23 0.16 -8.29
CA LEU A 95 8.87 -0.06 -7.80
C LEU A 95 8.01 -0.57 -8.95
N MET A 96 7.44 -1.76 -8.77
CA MET A 96 6.49 -2.36 -9.73
C MET A 96 5.05 -1.96 -9.43
N SER A 97 4.75 -1.74 -8.15
CA SER A 97 3.45 -1.27 -7.67
C SER A 97 3.61 -0.60 -6.30
N GLY A 98 2.62 0.21 -5.91
CA GLY A 98 2.64 0.96 -4.66
C GLY A 98 3.33 2.31 -4.75
N GLU A 99 2.95 3.19 -3.84
CA GLU A 99 3.59 4.48 -3.60
C GLU A 99 4.12 4.45 -2.14
N PRO A 100 5.44 4.27 -1.94
CA PRO A 100 6.01 4.27 -0.61
C PRO A 100 6.09 5.69 -0.04
N ASP A 101 5.68 5.87 1.21
CA ASP A 101 5.76 7.16 1.90
C ASP A 101 7.18 7.48 2.40
N LEU A 102 7.97 6.46 2.72
CA LEU A 102 9.26 6.60 3.39
C LEU A 102 10.22 5.46 3.04
N PHE A 103 11.45 5.83 2.71
CA PHE A 103 12.58 4.94 2.53
C PHE A 103 13.52 5.04 3.74
N HIS A 104 13.97 3.90 4.24
CA HIS A 104 14.94 3.80 5.33
C HIS A 104 16.23 3.17 4.81
N LEU A 105 17.36 3.84 5.00
CA LEU A 105 18.70 3.32 4.71
C LEU A 105 19.46 3.16 6.01
N GLN A 106 19.99 1.96 6.25
CA GLN A 106 20.84 1.66 7.39
C GLN A 106 22.15 1.03 6.92
N ILE A 107 23.28 1.66 7.28
CA ILE A 107 24.64 1.20 6.96
C ILE A 107 25.52 1.42 8.19
N ASP A 108 26.01 0.38 8.84
CA ASP A 108 26.94 0.48 10.00
C ASP A 108 26.46 1.37 11.15
N GLY A 109 25.16 1.37 11.44
CA GLY A 109 24.57 2.23 12.46
C GLY A 109 24.36 3.69 12.01
N TYR A 110 24.79 4.05 10.80
CA TYR A 110 24.27 5.23 10.12
C TYR A 110 22.84 4.92 9.66
N ASN A 111 21.91 5.78 10.05
CA ASN A 111 20.50 5.70 9.67
C ASN A 111 20.11 6.97 8.93
N GLN A 112 19.41 6.81 7.82
CA GLN A 112 18.84 7.91 7.06
C GLN A 112 17.43 7.53 6.61
N THR A 113 16.57 8.53 6.51
CA THR A 113 15.27 8.40 5.87
C THR A 113 15.13 9.39 4.74
N SER A 114 14.29 9.05 3.76
CA SER A 114 13.94 9.93 2.64
C SER A 114 12.53 9.63 2.16
N SER A 115 11.78 10.64 1.72
CA SER A 115 10.49 10.44 1.04
C SER A 115 10.66 10.21 -0.47
N THR A 116 11.89 10.33 -0.98
CA THR A 116 12.20 10.16 -2.41
C THR A 116 13.46 9.31 -2.61
N LEU A 117 13.57 8.74 -3.81
CA LEU A 117 14.77 8.07 -4.29
C LEU A 117 15.46 8.92 -5.37
N PRO A 118 16.77 8.70 -5.61
CA PRO A 118 17.67 7.79 -4.88
C PRO A 118 18.10 8.34 -3.52
N MET A 119 18.52 7.46 -2.61
CA MET A 119 19.22 7.83 -1.38
C MET A 119 20.73 7.78 -1.61
N PHE A 120 21.51 8.52 -0.79
CA PHE A 120 22.95 8.68 -1.00
C PHE A 120 23.74 8.40 0.27
N TYR A 121 24.90 7.76 0.14
CA TYR A 121 25.83 7.53 1.25
C TYR A 121 27.29 7.56 0.79
N THR A 122 28.20 8.06 1.60
CA THR A 122 29.65 8.04 1.29
C THR A 122 30.36 7.07 2.23
N ILE A 123 31.01 6.05 1.68
CA ILE A 123 31.82 5.09 2.45
C ILE A 123 33.08 5.81 2.97
N LYS A 124 33.21 5.98 4.29
CA LYS A 124 34.36 6.69 4.90
C LYS A 124 35.57 5.81 5.23
N SER A 125 35.39 4.49 5.26
CA SER A 125 36.48 3.54 5.56
C SER A 125 36.30 2.23 4.80
N VAL A 126 37.39 1.65 4.32
CA VAL A 126 37.39 0.33 3.67
C VAL A 126 37.16 -0.75 4.73
N ARG A 127 36.09 -1.53 4.58
CA ARG A 127 35.87 -2.80 5.28
C ARG A 127 35.27 -3.80 4.29
N ASP A 128 35.58 -5.07 4.46
CA ASP A 128 34.95 -6.15 3.68
C ASP A 128 33.49 -6.31 4.15
N TYR A 129 32.53 -6.08 3.26
CA TYR A 129 31.11 -6.38 3.49
C TYR A 129 30.74 -7.65 2.74
N VAL A 130 30.26 -8.64 3.47
CA VAL A 130 29.64 -9.84 2.92
C VAL A 130 28.13 -9.67 3.09
N GLU A 131 27.35 -9.78 2.02
CA GLU A 131 25.89 -9.88 2.10
C GLU A 131 25.53 -11.03 3.05
N VAL A 132 24.71 -10.76 4.08
CA VAL A 132 24.10 -11.77 4.94
C VAL A 132 22.67 -12.00 4.48
#